data_AF-A0A7C4AKI8-F1
#
_entry.id   AF-A0A7C4AKI8-F1
#
_cell.length_a   1.000
_cell.length_b   1.000
_cell.length_c   1.000
_cell.angle_alpha   90.00
_cell.angle_beta   90.00
_cell.angle_gamma   90.00
#
_symmetry.space_group_name_H-M   'P 1'
#
loop_
_entity.id
_entity.type
_entity.pdbx_description
1 polymer ?
#
loop_
_entity_poly.entity_id
_entity_poly.type
_entity_poly.pdbx_seq_one_letter_code
_entity_poly.pdbx_strand_id
1 'polypeptide(L)'
;MISFFNSWLPYLYLYVGGGLFFLAGLILIRKTKAIDMRLKRDRFWNWHYFGREFFQAIIKVLLKDGHGPYQLFSSFKKHIEESEKKLDEIEDGKEKEKYWHYITGLFASFCPTFFNEIDKAPSNYDIWEHDFPAEWKITISNKKGRISRVVLHEFLQWSRDRIFKKKNEENFDKDLTEVINGIFPNVHSSLFTAFLMLFSSSEIKYALEKEPNFYILGVSVSWSGSVEESEEDIDKRLSEMMKAKEISQKDETIQIIFNFFHFWPVLTVYKDDLSEDESKNWGSYTEGQRRAIVKRVRKQKLEKIKADIESSEIKEICKGDERKELYRKYFFELIQLLLEEVEK
;
A
#
# COMPACT_ATOMS: atom_id res chain seq x y z
N MET A 1 -21.08 -41.56 17.49
CA MET A 1 -21.46 -40.24 18.01
C MET A 1 -20.56 -39.21 17.36
N ILE A 2 -21.12 -38.31 16.54
CA ILE A 2 -20.37 -37.19 15.96
C ILE A 2 -20.04 -36.23 17.11
N SER A 3 -18.75 -35.94 17.30
CA SER A 3 -18.26 -34.99 18.30
C SER A 3 -18.98 -33.64 18.15
N PHE A 4 -19.46 -33.05 19.24
CA PHE A 4 -20.08 -31.72 19.28
C PHE A 4 -19.23 -30.65 18.58
N PHE A 5 -17.91 -30.78 18.64
CA PHE A 5 -16.93 -29.91 17.98
C PHE A 5 -16.80 -30.10 16.46
N ASN A 6 -17.35 -31.19 15.90
CA ASN A 6 -17.36 -31.49 14.46
C ASN A 6 -18.74 -31.23 13.81
N SER A 7 -19.59 -30.45 14.47
CA SER A 7 -20.88 -30.03 13.94
C SER A 7 -20.91 -28.52 13.76
N TRP A 8 -21.69 -28.01 12.80
CA TRP A 8 -22.07 -26.60 12.62
C TRP A 8 -22.72 -25.90 13.84
N LEU A 9 -23.05 -26.64 14.91
CA LEU A 9 -23.81 -26.13 16.06
C LEU A 9 -23.06 -25.10 16.94
N PRO A 10 -21.75 -25.27 17.25
CA PRO A 10 -20.97 -24.28 17.97
C PRO A 10 -20.83 -22.97 17.16
N TYR A 11 -20.80 -23.06 15.83
CA TYR A 11 -20.78 -21.90 14.94
C TYR A 11 -22.13 -21.17 14.96
N LEU A 12 -23.26 -21.88 14.90
CA LEU A 12 -24.59 -21.28 15.10
C LEU A 12 -24.74 -20.63 16.49
N TYR A 13 -24.21 -21.24 17.54
CA TYR A 13 -24.28 -20.68 18.90
C TYR A 13 -23.37 -19.45 19.11
N LEU A 14 -22.13 -19.47 18.59
CA LEU A 14 -21.22 -18.32 18.68
C LEU A 14 -21.62 -17.17 17.75
N TYR A 15 -22.00 -17.46 16.50
CA TYR A 15 -22.22 -16.44 15.47
C TYR A 15 -23.66 -15.94 15.40
N VAL A 16 -24.65 -16.82 15.54
CA VAL A 16 -26.07 -16.41 15.51
C VAL A 16 -26.56 -16.09 16.92
N GLY A 17 -26.34 -16.98 17.88
CA GLY A 17 -26.70 -16.76 19.29
C GLY A 17 -25.91 -15.62 19.92
N GLY A 18 -24.58 -15.75 19.94
CA GLY A 18 -23.67 -14.72 20.48
C GLY A 18 -23.79 -13.39 19.75
N GLY A 19 -23.92 -13.41 18.42
CA GLY A 19 -24.15 -12.22 17.60
C GLY A 19 -25.46 -11.49 17.95
N LEU A 20 -26.57 -12.21 18.14
CA LEU A 20 -27.85 -11.62 18.55
C LEU A 20 -27.80 -11.02 19.96
N PHE A 21 -27.20 -11.70 20.93
CA PHE A 21 -27.05 -11.17 22.29
C PHE A 21 -26.09 -9.96 22.32
N PHE A 22 -25.05 -9.98 21.49
CA PHE A 22 -24.14 -8.86 21.34
C PHE A 22 -24.81 -7.65 20.69
N LEU A 23 -25.57 -7.85 19.61
CA LEU A 23 -26.31 -6.78 18.93
C LEU A 23 -27.42 -6.21 19.83
N ALA A 24 -28.11 -7.07 20.58
CA ALA A 24 -29.07 -6.65 21.60
C ALA A 24 -28.41 -5.85 22.72
N GLY A 25 -27.22 -6.27 23.18
CA GLY A 25 -26.39 -5.53 24.14
C GLY A 25 -25.97 -4.15 23.61
N LEU A 26 -25.57 -4.08 22.34
CA LEU A 26 -25.24 -2.85 21.63
C LEU A 26 -26.43 -1.87 21.53
N ILE A 27 -27.59 -2.39 21.14
CA ILE A 27 -28.84 -1.63 21.08
C ILE A 27 -29.22 -1.12 22.48
N LEU A 28 -29.06 -1.95 23.51
CA LEU A 28 -29.29 -1.59 24.91
C LEU A 28 -28.34 -0.49 25.38
N ILE A 29 -27.03 -0.63 25.15
CA ILE A 29 -26.02 0.36 25.51
C ILE A 29 -26.31 1.72 24.85
N ARG A 30 -26.70 1.72 23.57
CA ARG A 30 -27.05 2.94 22.85
C ARG A 30 -28.37 3.55 23.31
N LYS A 31 -29.41 2.74 23.54
CA LYS A 31 -30.72 3.22 24.04
C LYS A 31 -30.66 3.76 25.46
N THR A 32 -29.84 3.16 26.31
CA THR A 32 -29.70 3.55 27.72
C THR A 32 -28.75 4.73 27.93
N LYS A 33 -28.08 5.22 26.88
CA LYS A 33 -26.98 6.19 26.98
C LYS A 33 -25.90 5.75 27.98
N ALA A 34 -25.71 4.43 28.15
CA ALA A 34 -24.70 3.89 29.05
C ALA A 34 -23.25 4.25 28.63
N ILE A 35 -23.07 4.68 27.38
CA ILE A 35 -21.86 5.34 26.88
C ILE A 35 -22.18 6.82 26.70
N ASP A 36 -21.66 7.68 27.58
CA ASP A 36 -21.71 9.13 27.38
C ASP A 36 -20.47 9.59 26.61
N MET A 37 -20.64 9.90 25.33
CA MET A 37 -19.55 10.36 24.45
C MET A 37 -18.92 11.69 24.90
N ARG A 38 -19.46 12.38 25.91
CA ARG A 38 -18.84 13.54 26.56
C ARG A 38 -17.75 13.15 27.57
N LEU A 39 -17.81 11.94 28.12
CA LEU A 39 -16.81 11.42 29.06
C LEU A 39 -15.61 10.82 28.31
N LYS A 40 -14.40 11.22 28.72
CA LYS A 40 -13.14 10.73 28.10
C LYS A 40 -12.98 9.21 28.19
N ARG A 41 -13.41 8.62 29.31
CA ARG A 41 -13.39 7.16 29.54
C ARG A 41 -14.30 6.40 28.59
N ASP A 42 -15.51 6.92 28.37
CA ASP A 42 -16.51 6.25 27.54
C ASP A 42 -16.16 6.38 26.05
N ARG A 43 -15.57 7.52 25.63
CA ARG A 43 -14.95 7.64 24.31
C ARG A 43 -13.82 6.63 24.10
N PHE A 44 -12.98 6.41 25.12
CA PHE A 44 -11.92 5.41 25.07
C PHE A 44 -12.49 3.99 24.90
N TRP A 45 -13.47 3.60 25.70
CA TRP A 45 -14.09 2.26 25.60
C TRP A 45 -14.87 2.07 24.30
N ASN A 46 -15.58 3.09 23.83
CA ASN A 46 -16.27 3.03 22.55
C ASN A 46 -15.28 2.83 21.39
N TRP A 47 -14.16 3.55 21.40
CA TRP A 47 -13.11 3.36 20.40
C TRP A 47 -12.40 2.01 20.53
N HIS A 48 -12.02 1.61 21.74
CA HIS A 48 -11.26 0.38 21.98
C HIS A 48 -12.07 -0.87 21.69
N TYR A 49 -13.34 -0.92 22.11
CA TYR A 49 -14.18 -2.09 21.95
C TYR A 49 -14.85 -2.15 20.57
N PHE A 50 -15.50 -1.05 20.14
CA PHE A 50 -16.19 -1.04 18.84
C PHE A 50 -15.26 -0.75 17.67
N GLY A 51 -14.35 0.22 17.81
CA GLY A 51 -13.43 0.60 16.75
C GLY A 51 -12.29 -0.39 16.54
N ARG A 52 -11.86 -1.12 17.58
CA ARG A 52 -10.77 -2.10 17.51
C ARG A 52 -11.30 -3.54 17.50
N GLU A 53 -11.65 -4.12 18.64
CA GLU A 53 -11.87 -5.57 18.70
C GLU A 53 -13.08 -6.04 17.88
N PHE A 54 -14.20 -5.35 18.00
CA PHE A 54 -15.43 -5.73 17.30
C PHE A 54 -15.32 -5.52 15.79
N PHE A 55 -14.86 -4.33 15.35
CA PHE A 55 -14.72 -4.05 13.92
C PHE A 55 -13.77 -5.05 13.24
N GLN A 56 -12.67 -5.40 13.91
CA GLN A 56 -11.74 -6.41 13.41
C GLN A 56 -12.38 -7.80 13.32
N ALA A 57 -13.19 -8.19 14.30
CA ALA A 57 -13.93 -9.45 14.26
C ALA A 57 -14.93 -9.49 13.09
N ILE A 58 -15.64 -8.39 12.84
CA ILE A 58 -16.57 -8.27 11.72
C ILE A 58 -15.83 -8.38 10.38
N ILE A 59 -14.70 -7.69 10.21
CA ILE A 59 -13.87 -7.80 9.00
C ILE A 59 -13.47 -9.27 8.76
N LYS A 60 -12.92 -9.94 9.78
CA LYS A 60 -12.49 -11.35 9.69
C LYS A 60 -13.63 -12.29 9.28
N VAL A 61 -14.84 -12.06 9.79
CA VAL A 61 -16.01 -12.88 9.47
C VAL A 61 -16.50 -12.60 8.06
N LEU A 62 -16.65 -11.32 7.69
CA LEU A 62 -17.16 -10.94 6.38
C LEU A 62 -16.21 -11.34 5.25
N LEU A 63 -14.89 -11.29 5.45
CA LEU A 63 -13.92 -11.74 4.45
C LEU A 63 -13.99 -13.26 4.15
N LYS A 64 -14.57 -14.06 5.05
CA LYS A 64 -14.66 -15.53 4.92
C LYS A 64 -16.03 -15.99 4.44
N ASP A 65 -17.00 -15.10 4.40
CA ASP A 65 -18.34 -15.37 3.90
C ASP A 65 -18.42 -15.19 2.38
N GLY A 66 -19.31 -15.90 1.70
CA GLY A 66 -19.42 -15.84 0.23
C GLY A 66 -19.91 -14.49 -0.32
N HIS A 67 -20.75 -13.75 0.42
CA HIS A 67 -21.24 -12.42 0.03
C HIS A 67 -20.76 -11.29 0.97
N GLY A 68 -20.13 -11.67 2.08
CA GLY A 68 -19.62 -10.73 3.08
C GLY A 68 -18.63 -9.69 2.57
N PRO A 69 -17.67 -9.99 1.67
CA PRO A 69 -16.70 -8.99 1.22
C PRO A 69 -17.36 -7.86 0.43
N TYR A 70 -18.23 -8.19 -0.53
CA TYR A 70 -19.03 -7.19 -1.25
C TYR A 70 -19.80 -6.28 -0.28
N GLN A 71 -20.47 -6.85 0.72
CA GLN A 71 -21.23 -6.07 1.71
C GLN A 71 -20.32 -5.18 2.58
N LEU A 72 -19.16 -5.71 3.01
CA LEU A 72 -18.16 -4.99 3.78
C LEU A 72 -17.66 -3.77 3.01
N PHE A 73 -17.18 -3.98 1.79
CA PHE A 73 -16.58 -2.92 0.99
C PHE A 73 -17.60 -1.92 0.48
N SER A 74 -18.77 -2.36 0.00
CA SER A 74 -19.83 -1.44 -0.45
C SER A 74 -20.33 -0.54 0.68
N SER A 75 -20.56 -1.10 1.88
CA SER A 75 -21.00 -0.34 3.05
C SER A 75 -19.90 0.58 3.56
N PHE A 76 -18.66 0.10 3.63
CA PHE A 76 -17.54 0.89 4.13
C PHE A 76 -17.21 2.02 3.17
N LYS A 77 -17.15 1.74 1.86
CA LYS A 77 -16.99 2.76 0.81
C LYS A 77 -18.03 3.86 0.92
N LYS A 78 -19.32 3.49 0.98
CA LYS A 78 -20.40 4.46 1.12
C LYS A 78 -20.23 5.35 2.36
N HIS A 79 -19.89 4.75 3.50
CA HIS A 79 -19.65 5.49 4.74
C HIS A 79 -18.45 6.45 4.62
N ILE A 80 -17.37 6.03 3.96
CA ILE A 80 -16.20 6.87 3.70
C ILE A 80 -16.56 8.03 2.76
N GLU A 81 -17.28 7.79 1.66
CA GLU A 81 -17.71 8.85 0.74
C GLU A 81 -18.61 9.89 1.42
N GLU A 82 -19.57 9.44 2.24
CA GLU A 82 -20.40 10.34 3.04
C GLU A 82 -19.57 11.11 4.08
N SER A 83 -18.54 10.48 4.63
CA SER A 83 -17.63 11.13 5.58
C SER A 83 -16.72 12.15 4.90
N GLU A 84 -16.21 11.89 3.70
CA GLU A 84 -15.41 12.86 2.94
C GLU A 84 -16.25 14.08 2.54
N LYS A 85 -17.51 13.88 2.14
CA LYS A 85 -18.45 14.99 1.87
C LYS A 85 -18.64 15.88 3.10
N LYS A 86 -18.92 15.27 4.26
CA LYS A 86 -19.04 15.99 5.53
C LYS A 86 -17.76 16.72 5.91
N LEU A 87 -16.59 16.10 5.69
CA LEU A 87 -15.30 16.72 5.96
C LEU A 87 -15.09 17.99 5.12
N ASP A 88 -15.56 17.99 3.88
CA ASP A 88 -15.45 19.14 2.99
C ASP A 88 -16.40 20.28 3.39
N GLU A 89 -17.53 19.97 4.02
CA GLU A 89 -18.51 20.93 4.56
C GLU A 89 -18.06 21.59 5.88
N ILE A 90 -17.10 21.01 6.62
CA ILE A 90 -16.61 21.58 7.88
C ILE A 90 -15.70 22.79 7.60
N GLU A 91 -16.10 23.96 8.12
CA GLU A 91 -15.34 25.22 8.03
C GLU A 91 -14.26 25.36 9.12
N ASP A 92 -14.56 24.93 10.36
CA ASP A 92 -13.60 25.06 11.46
C ASP A 92 -12.41 24.10 11.28
N GLY A 93 -11.20 24.66 11.22
CA GLY A 93 -9.99 23.87 10.94
C GLY A 93 -9.69 22.80 12.00
N LYS A 94 -9.97 23.06 13.28
CA LYS A 94 -9.73 22.09 14.37
C LYS A 94 -10.74 20.96 14.34
N GLU A 95 -11.99 21.26 14.04
CA GLU A 95 -13.05 20.26 13.84
C GLU A 95 -12.77 19.43 12.60
N LYS A 96 -12.33 20.05 11.51
CA LYS A 96 -11.92 19.38 10.28
C LYS A 96 -10.77 18.40 10.52
N GLU A 97 -9.75 18.81 11.28
CA GLU A 97 -8.64 17.94 11.67
C GLU A 97 -9.12 16.76 12.54
N LYS A 98 -9.96 17.01 13.55
CA LYS A 98 -10.55 15.93 14.38
C LYS A 98 -11.38 14.95 13.56
N TYR A 99 -12.15 15.45 12.59
CA TYR A 99 -12.98 14.61 11.73
C TYR A 99 -12.13 13.83 10.73
N TRP A 100 -11.04 14.43 10.23
CA TRP A 100 -10.06 13.71 9.44
C TRP A 100 -9.41 12.57 10.24
N HIS A 101 -9.03 12.81 11.50
CA HIS A 101 -8.54 11.76 12.40
C HIS A 101 -9.55 10.63 12.63
N TYR A 102 -10.85 10.94 12.63
CA TYR A 102 -11.88 9.91 12.67
C TYR A 102 -11.83 9.04 11.41
N ILE A 103 -11.79 9.64 10.21
CA ILE A 103 -11.71 8.90 8.94
C ILE A 103 -10.44 8.04 8.90
N THR A 104 -9.27 8.62 9.17
CA THR A 104 -8.00 7.86 9.15
C THR A 104 -7.96 6.79 10.23
N GLY A 105 -8.56 7.04 11.39
CA GLY A 105 -8.71 6.05 12.45
C GLY A 105 -9.47 4.80 12.03
N LEU A 106 -10.49 4.92 11.15
CA LEU A 106 -11.20 3.77 10.61
C LEU A 106 -10.25 2.87 9.81
N PHE A 107 -9.41 3.46 8.96
CA PHE A 107 -8.41 2.74 8.19
C PHE A 107 -7.29 2.15 9.06
N ALA A 108 -6.87 2.85 10.10
CA ALA A 108 -5.89 2.34 11.06
C ALA A 108 -6.35 1.07 11.80
N SER A 109 -7.67 0.83 11.88
CA SER A 109 -8.23 -0.43 12.38
C SER A 109 -8.49 -1.44 11.27
N PHE A 110 -9.04 -0.97 10.14
CA PHE A 110 -9.40 -1.79 8.99
C PHE A 110 -8.17 -2.41 8.31
N CYS A 111 -7.23 -1.58 7.83
CA CYS A 111 -6.14 -2.00 6.95
C CYS A 111 -5.27 -3.10 7.56
N PRO A 112 -4.72 -2.97 8.78
CA PRO A 112 -3.89 -4.04 9.35
C PRO A 112 -4.66 -5.36 9.49
N THR A 113 -5.96 -5.31 9.75
CA THR A 113 -6.79 -6.51 9.90
C THR A 113 -7.07 -7.16 8.56
N PHE A 114 -7.48 -6.35 7.58
CA PHE A 114 -7.69 -6.80 6.21
C PHE A 114 -6.41 -7.40 5.62
N PHE A 115 -5.28 -6.69 5.75
CA PHE A 115 -3.97 -7.14 5.25
C PHE A 115 -3.51 -8.47 5.85
N ASN A 116 -3.83 -8.75 7.12
CA ASN A 116 -3.48 -10.02 7.75
C ASN A 116 -4.44 -11.18 7.42
N GLU A 117 -5.58 -10.92 6.77
CA GLU A 117 -6.62 -11.93 6.55
C GLU A 117 -6.93 -12.17 5.07
N ILE A 118 -6.55 -11.26 4.17
CA ILE A 118 -6.92 -11.34 2.75
C ILE A 118 -6.35 -12.56 2.03
N ASP A 119 -5.09 -12.96 2.28
CA ASP A 119 -4.50 -14.20 1.71
C ASP A 119 -5.26 -15.46 2.15
N LYS A 120 -5.95 -15.39 3.29
CA LYS A 120 -6.72 -16.51 3.88
C LYS A 120 -8.19 -16.48 3.45
N ALA A 121 -8.62 -15.44 2.75
CA ALA A 121 -9.99 -15.32 2.25
C ALA A 121 -10.21 -16.29 1.08
N PRO A 122 -11.28 -17.10 1.07
CA PRO A 122 -11.53 -18.06 -0.02
C PRO A 122 -11.64 -17.42 -1.41
N SER A 123 -12.04 -16.15 -1.47
CA SER A 123 -12.28 -15.37 -2.68
C SER A 123 -11.32 -14.18 -2.80
N ASN A 124 -10.06 -14.31 -2.35
CA ASN A 124 -9.09 -13.21 -2.35
C ASN A 124 -8.95 -12.50 -3.71
N TYR A 125 -8.93 -13.26 -4.81
CA TYR A 125 -8.90 -12.73 -6.17
C TYR A 125 -10.12 -11.83 -6.46
N ASP A 126 -11.34 -12.34 -6.24
CA ASP A 126 -12.58 -11.60 -6.46
C ASP A 126 -12.66 -10.37 -5.56
N ILE A 127 -12.16 -10.47 -4.33
CA ILE A 127 -12.10 -9.34 -3.40
C ILE A 127 -11.23 -8.23 -3.98
N TRP A 128 -10.04 -8.53 -4.49
CA TRP A 128 -9.20 -7.48 -5.07
C TRP A 128 -9.74 -6.93 -6.39
N GLU A 129 -10.33 -7.78 -7.23
CA GLU A 129 -10.76 -7.39 -8.57
C GLU A 129 -12.13 -6.68 -8.57
N HIS A 130 -13.05 -7.09 -7.71
CA HIS A 130 -14.45 -6.68 -7.76
C HIS A 130 -14.94 -5.94 -6.51
N ASP A 131 -14.48 -6.32 -5.31
CA ASP A 131 -15.02 -5.74 -4.07
C ASP A 131 -14.18 -4.58 -3.52
N PHE A 132 -12.86 -4.70 -3.52
CA PHE A 132 -11.93 -3.71 -3.01
C PHE A 132 -12.02 -2.44 -3.88
N PRO A 133 -12.38 -1.28 -3.31
CA PRO A 133 -12.63 -0.10 -4.11
C PRO A 133 -11.44 0.31 -4.99
N ALA A 134 -11.68 0.40 -6.30
CA ALA A 134 -10.64 0.74 -7.27
C ALA A 134 -10.00 2.10 -6.97
N GLU A 135 -10.75 3.07 -6.43
CA GLU A 135 -10.26 4.40 -6.05
C GLU A 135 -9.36 4.40 -4.79
N TRP A 136 -9.32 3.29 -4.05
CA TRP A 136 -8.44 3.11 -2.88
C TRP A 136 -7.09 2.49 -3.26
N LYS A 137 -6.99 1.87 -4.44
CA LYS A 137 -5.72 1.33 -4.97
C LYS A 137 -4.72 2.45 -5.29
N ILE A 138 -3.43 2.13 -5.24
CA ILE A 138 -2.35 3.06 -5.51
C ILE A 138 -2.02 3.02 -7.01
N THR A 139 -2.69 3.88 -7.75
CA THR A 139 -2.54 4.05 -9.19
C THR A 139 -2.41 5.53 -9.55
N ILE A 140 -1.92 5.84 -10.75
CA ILE A 140 -1.81 7.25 -11.18
C ILE A 140 -3.16 7.94 -11.34
N SER A 141 -4.21 7.21 -11.72
CA SER A 141 -5.58 7.74 -11.75
C SER A 141 -6.03 8.23 -10.36
N ASN A 142 -5.52 7.61 -9.29
CA ASN A 142 -5.93 7.87 -7.91
C ASN A 142 -4.99 8.81 -7.15
N LYS A 143 -4.02 9.47 -7.82
CA LYS A 143 -2.99 10.31 -7.18
C LYS A 143 -3.52 11.47 -6.34
N LYS A 144 -4.74 11.95 -6.63
CA LYS A 144 -5.44 13.01 -5.89
C LYS A 144 -6.39 12.47 -4.81
N GLY A 145 -6.62 11.17 -4.76
CA GLY A 145 -7.49 10.54 -3.76
C GLY A 145 -6.90 10.66 -2.35
N ARG A 146 -7.72 11.09 -1.38
CA ARG A 146 -7.28 11.13 0.03
C ARG A 146 -7.16 9.71 0.57
N ILE A 147 -8.13 8.86 0.26
CA ILE A 147 -8.19 7.49 0.78
C ILE A 147 -7.07 6.60 0.25
N SER A 148 -6.68 6.71 -1.03
CA SER A 148 -5.50 5.98 -1.54
C SER A 148 -4.23 6.33 -0.75
N ARG A 149 -4.05 7.60 -0.35
CA ARG A 149 -2.93 8.02 0.52
C ARG A 149 -3.04 7.46 1.94
N VAL A 150 -4.26 7.33 2.48
CA VAL A 150 -4.48 6.68 3.78
C VAL A 150 -4.15 5.20 3.70
N VAL A 151 -4.62 4.49 2.67
CA VAL A 151 -4.29 3.07 2.45
C VAL A 151 -2.79 2.88 2.31
N LEU A 152 -2.11 3.74 1.56
CA LEU A 152 -0.65 3.71 1.45
C LEU A 152 0.03 3.92 2.81
N HIS A 153 -0.43 4.90 3.60
CA HIS A 153 0.11 5.14 4.93
C HIS A 153 0.01 3.91 5.81
N GLU A 154 -1.17 3.28 5.87
CA GLU A 154 -1.39 2.06 6.65
C GLU A 154 -0.56 0.88 6.13
N PHE A 155 -0.41 0.74 4.81
CA PHE A 155 0.46 -0.27 4.21
C PHE A 155 1.92 -0.07 4.64
N LEU A 156 2.43 1.16 4.65
CA LEU A 156 3.81 1.43 5.05
C LEU A 156 4.04 1.17 6.53
N GLN A 157 3.06 1.48 7.40
CA GLN A 157 3.14 1.12 8.82
C GLN A 157 3.14 -0.41 9.01
N TRP A 158 2.26 -1.11 8.31
CA TRP A 158 2.09 -2.55 8.44
C TRP A 158 3.24 -3.37 7.83
N SER A 159 3.83 -2.90 6.73
CA SER A 159 4.88 -3.61 5.99
C SER A 159 6.31 -3.34 6.49
N ARG A 160 6.51 -2.33 7.34
CA ARG A 160 7.83 -1.84 7.77
C ARG A 160 8.83 -2.96 8.12
N ASP A 161 8.42 -3.90 8.96
CA ASP A 161 9.29 -4.99 9.45
C ASP A 161 9.13 -6.30 8.65
N ARG A 162 8.42 -6.24 7.50
CA ARG A 162 8.09 -7.37 6.65
C ARG A 162 8.81 -7.35 5.31
N ILE A 163 9.34 -6.21 4.87
CA ILE A 163 10.00 -6.06 3.56
C ILE A 163 11.18 -7.03 3.39
N PHE A 164 11.95 -7.27 4.45
CA PHE A 164 13.13 -8.13 4.41
C PHE A 164 12.90 -9.45 5.14
N LYS A 165 13.40 -10.53 4.54
CA LYS A 165 13.33 -11.88 5.08
C LYS A 165 14.10 -11.99 6.39
N LYS A 166 13.50 -12.61 7.40
CA LYS A 166 14.18 -12.84 8.69
C LYS A 166 15.11 -14.05 8.57
N LYS A 167 16.19 -14.06 9.36
CA LYS A 167 17.26 -15.08 9.28
C LYS A 167 16.80 -16.54 9.34
N ASN A 168 15.64 -16.82 9.93
CA ASN A 168 15.12 -18.19 10.15
C ASN A 168 13.79 -18.45 9.41
N GLU A 169 13.37 -17.56 8.52
CA GLU A 169 12.15 -17.74 7.72
C GLU A 169 12.56 -18.20 6.32
N GLU A 170 12.11 -19.38 5.88
CA GLU A 170 12.42 -19.88 4.53
C GLU A 170 11.40 -19.41 3.49
N ASN A 171 10.14 -19.23 3.92
CA ASN A 171 9.03 -18.84 3.05
C ASN A 171 8.86 -17.32 2.99
N PHE A 172 8.40 -16.84 1.84
CA PHE A 172 7.94 -15.46 1.69
C PHE A 172 6.73 -15.16 2.59
N ASP A 173 6.60 -13.91 3.01
CA ASP A 173 5.40 -13.37 3.63
C ASP A 173 4.30 -13.28 2.55
N LYS A 174 3.40 -14.28 2.58
CA LYS A 174 2.26 -14.40 1.67
C LYS A 174 1.28 -13.24 1.85
N ASP A 175 1.01 -12.85 3.09
CA ASP A 175 0.14 -11.72 3.39
C ASP A 175 0.72 -10.45 2.74
N LEU A 176 2.04 -10.21 2.86
CA LEU A 176 2.71 -9.06 2.22
C LEU A 176 2.64 -9.12 0.70
N THR A 177 2.91 -10.28 0.12
CA THR A 177 2.84 -10.53 -1.32
C THR A 177 1.43 -10.21 -1.84
N GLU A 178 0.41 -10.79 -1.23
CA GLU A 178 -1.00 -10.60 -1.63
C GLU A 178 -1.40 -9.12 -1.56
N VAL A 179 -1.06 -8.44 -0.46
CA VAL A 179 -1.39 -7.04 -0.25
C VAL A 179 -0.70 -6.13 -1.27
N ILE A 180 0.59 -6.35 -1.56
CA ILE A 180 1.32 -5.55 -2.56
C ILE A 180 0.66 -5.69 -3.93
N ASN A 181 0.38 -6.92 -4.37
CA ASN A 181 -0.23 -7.16 -5.68
C ASN A 181 -1.65 -6.57 -5.77
N GLY A 182 -2.40 -6.57 -4.66
CA GLY A 182 -3.75 -6.01 -4.60
C GLY A 182 -3.78 -4.47 -4.64
N ILE A 183 -2.95 -3.81 -3.83
CA ILE A 183 -2.98 -2.34 -3.71
C ILE A 183 -2.14 -1.64 -4.80
N PHE A 184 -1.16 -2.31 -5.39
CA PHE A 184 -0.31 -1.80 -6.49
C PHE A 184 -0.50 -2.64 -7.77
N PRO A 185 -1.67 -2.57 -8.42
CA PRO A 185 -2.04 -3.55 -9.45
C PRO A 185 -1.23 -3.46 -10.76
N ASN A 186 -0.49 -2.37 -10.99
CA ASN A 186 0.22 -2.14 -12.27
C ASN A 186 1.68 -1.70 -12.10
N VAL A 187 2.32 -2.06 -10.98
CA VAL A 187 3.75 -1.79 -10.80
C VAL A 187 4.61 -2.85 -11.49
N HIS A 188 5.79 -2.44 -11.93
CA HIS A 188 6.79 -3.33 -12.49
C HIS A 188 7.47 -4.10 -11.36
N SER A 189 7.40 -5.43 -11.41
CA SER A 189 7.80 -6.32 -10.31
C SER A 189 9.22 -6.05 -9.79
N SER A 190 10.24 -6.08 -10.67
CA SER A 190 11.64 -5.92 -10.26
C SER A 190 11.95 -4.51 -9.74
N LEU A 191 11.53 -3.47 -10.47
CA LEU A 191 11.78 -2.08 -10.08
C LEU A 191 11.07 -1.69 -8.80
N PHE A 192 9.82 -2.14 -8.60
CA PHE A 192 9.08 -1.81 -7.38
C PHE A 192 9.60 -2.59 -6.17
N THR A 193 10.02 -3.85 -6.35
CA THR A 193 10.75 -4.60 -5.32
C THR A 193 12.03 -3.87 -4.92
N ALA A 194 12.82 -3.45 -5.91
CA ALA A 194 14.04 -2.69 -5.73
C ALA A 194 13.78 -1.36 -4.98
N PHE A 195 12.71 -0.66 -5.36
CA PHE A 195 12.27 0.56 -4.69
C PHE A 195 11.92 0.31 -3.22
N LEU A 196 11.08 -0.67 -2.90
CA LEU A 196 10.68 -0.96 -1.51
C LEU A 196 11.88 -1.37 -0.64
N MET A 197 12.84 -2.09 -1.20
CA MET A 197 14.09 -2.42 -0.51
C MET A 197 14.88 -1.16 -0.16
N LEU A 198 15.13 -0.26 -1.13
CA LEU A 198 15.86 0.99 -0.87
C LEU A 198 15.10 1.94 0.06
N PHE A 199 13.78 2.03 -0.12
CA PHE A 199 12.90 2.83 0.72
C PHE A 199 12.97 2.37 2.19
N SER A 200 13.10 1.07 2.43
CA SER A 200 13.11 0.48 3.78
C SER A 200 14.50 0.36 4.40
N SER A 201 15.57 0.28 3.59
CA SER A 201 16.94 0.12 4.10
C SER A 201 17.65 1.42 4.41
N SER A 202 17.25 2.54 3.79
CA SER A 202 17.99 3.81 3.73
C SER A 202 19.43 3.75 3.18
N GLU A 203 20.02 2.55 3.05
CA GLU A 203 21.37 2.28 2.57
C GLU A 203 21.40 1.12 1.56
N ILE A 204 22.16 1.28 0.48
CA ILE A 204 22.26 0.28 -0.61
C ILE A 204 22.89 -1.03 -0.10
N LYS A 205 23.97 -0.92 0.69
CA LYS A 205 24.67 -2.07 1.26
C LYS A 205 23.74 -2.95 2.08
N TYR A 206 22.99 -2.34 2.99
CA TYR A 206 22.00 -3.06 3.78
C TYR A 206 20.93 -3.73 2.91
N ALA A 207 20.42 -3.03 1.89
CA ALA A 207 19.44 -3.61 0.97
C ALA A 207 19.98 -4.85 0.23
N LEU A 208 21.23 -4.81 -0.23
CA LEU A 208 21.86 -5.94 -0.95
C LEU A 208 22.15 -7.13 -0.05
N GLU A 209 22.57 -6.89 1.19
CA GLU A 209 22.83 -7.95 2.16
C GLU A 209 21.56 -8.69 2.61
N LYS A 210 20.39 -8.08 2.42
CA LYS A 210 19.09 -8.66 2.75
C LYS A 210 18.38 -9.22 1.53
N GLU A 211 17.53 -10.21 1.76
CA GLU A 211 16.62 -10.75 0.76
C GLU A 211 15.23 -10.14 0.98
N PRO A 212 14.50 -9.73 -0.07
CA PRO A 212 13.10 -9.32 0.09
C PRO A 212 12.25 -10.51 0.55
N ASN A 213 11.26 -10.25 1.40
CA ASN A 213 10.37 -11.29 1.93
C ASN A 213 9.08 -11.46 1.14
N PHE A 214 9.00 -10.93 -0.08
CA PHE A 214 7.81 -10.95 -0.91
C PHE A 214 8.19 -11.08 -2.38
N TYR A 215 7.19 -11.36 -3.21
CA TYR A 215 7.32 -11.25 -4.65
C TYR A 215 6.14 -10.44 -5.22
N ILE A 216 6.34 -9.89 -6.41
CA ILE A 216 5.32 -9.19 -7.16
C ILE A 216 5.08 -10.00 -8.43
N LEU A 217 3.82 -10.26 -8.74
CA LEU A 217 3.45 -10.98 -9.94
C LEU A 217 3.99 -10.25 -11.18
N GLY A 218 4.53 -11.02 -12.12
CA GLY A 218 5.12 -10.49 -13.34
C GLY A 218 4.08 -9.94 -14.32
N VAL A 219 4.57 -9.49 -15.47
CA VAL A 219 3.74 -9.00 -16.58
C VAL A 219 2.77 -10.10 -17.04
N SER A 220 1.47 -9.84 -16.95
CA SER A 220 0.42 -10.65 -17.57
C SER A 220 -0.36 -9.84 -18.60
N VAL A 221 -0.69 -10.46 -19.73
CA VAL A 221 -1.51 -9.86 -20.80
C VAL A 221 -2.68 -10.79 -21.13
N SER A 222 -3.88 -10.23 -21.26
CA SER A 222 -5.05 -10.97 -21.75
C SER A 222 -5.07 -10.92 -23.27
N TRP A 223 -5.41 -12.04 -23.90
CA TRP A 223 -5.49 -12.16 -25.36
C TRP A 223 -6.75 -12.93 -25.76
N SER A 224 -7.28 -12.57 -26.93
CA SER A 224 -8.32 -13.31 -27.64
C SER A 224 -7.88 -13.44 -29.11
N GLY A 225 -7.66 -14.68 -29.56
CA GLY A 225 -7.23 -14.98 -30.92
C GLY A 225 -8.38 -15.16 -31.91
N SER A 226 -8.07 -15.04 -33.20
CA SER A 226 -8.90 -15.59 -34.27
C SER A 226 -8.41 -17.00 -34.64
N VAL A 227 -9.31 -17.84 -35.16
CA VAL A 227 -9.02 -19.24 -35.54
C VAL A 227 -8.03 -19.35 -36.72
N GLU A 228 -7.76 -18.24 -37.40
CA GLU A 228 -6.96 -18.17 -38.64
C GLU A 228 -5.55 -17.58 -38.44
N GLU A 229 -5.18 -17.17 -37.22
CA GLU A 229 -3.87 -16.54 -36.93
C GLU A 229 -2.77 -17.61 -36.85
N SER A 230 -1.62 -17.37 -37.50
CA SER A 230 -0.48 -18.31 -37.46
C SER A 230 0.20 -18.28 -36.09
N GLU A 231 0.84 -19.38 -35.68
CA GLU A 231 1.55 -19.46 -34.39
C GLU A 231 2.68 -18.41 -34.28
N GLU A 232 3.39 -18.14 -35.37
CA GLU A 232 4.45 -17.10 -35.42
C GLU A 232 3.88 -15.69 -35.23
N ASP A 233 2.72 -15.40 -35.83
CA ASP A 233 2.06 -14.09 -35.66
C ASP A 233 1.52 -13.91 -34.24
N ILE A 234 0.99 -14.98 -33.63
CA ILE A 234 0.55 -15.02 -32.24
C ILE A 234 1.73 -14.73 -31.30
N ASP A 235 2.85 -15.43 -31.47
CA ASP A 235 4.04 -15.27 -30.64
C ASP A 235 4.63 -13.87 -30.74
N LYS A 236 4.74 -13.34 -31.97
CA LYS A 236 5.22 -11.99 -32.21
C LYS A 236 4.34 -10.96 -31.50
N ARG A 237 3.02 -11.07 -31.68
CA ARG A 237 2.03 -10.17 -31.06
C ARG A 237 2.05 -10.29 -29.54
N LEU A 238 2.15 -11.49 -28.99
CA LEU A 238 2.26 -11.71 -27.55
C LEU A 238 3.51 -11.03 -26.98
N SER A 239 4.65 -11.18 -27.65
CA SER A 239 5.90 -10.50 -27.30
C SER A 239 5.76 -8.97 -27.36
N GLU A 240 5.09 -8.43 -28.39
CA GLU A 240 4.81 -6.99 -28.50
C GLU A 240 3.91 -6.49 -27.37
N MET A 241 2.85 -7.24 -27.03
CA MET A 241 1.94 -6.92 -25.92
C MET A 241 2.65 -6.96 -24.57
N MET A 242 3.48 -7.98 -24.32
CA MET A 242 4.28 -8.09 -23.10
C MET A 242 5.26 -6.92 -22.96
N LYS A 243 5.97 -6.56 -24.04
CA LYS A 243 6.87 -5.40 -24.05
C LYS A 243 6.13 -4.08 -23.78
N ALA A 244 4.99 -3.86 -24.43
CA ALA A 244 4.18 -2.67 -24.22
C ALA A 244 3.67 -2.58 -22.77
N LYS A 245 3.23 -3.71 -22.22
CA LYS A 245 2.79 -3.80 -20.82
C LYS A 245 3.93 -3.56 -19.85
N GLU A 246 5.12 -4.12 -20.09
CA GLU A 246 6.32 -3.89 -19.30
C GLU A 246 6.68 -2.40 -19.29
N ILE A 247 6.73 -1.75 -20.46
CA ILE A 247 7.02 -0.30 -20.57
C ILE A 247 5.98 0.51 -19.78
N SER A 248 4.69 0.19 -19.92
CA SER A 248 3.62 0.86 -19.18
C SER A 248 3.77 0.69 -17.67
N GLN A 249 4.13 -0.51 -17.21
CA GLN A 249 4.37 -0.77 -15.79
C GLN A 249 5.60 -0.03 -15.25
N LYS A 250 6.68 0.07 -16.04
CA LYS A 250 7.86 0.87 -15.65
C LYS A 250 7.50 2.33 -15.48
N ASP A 251 6.80 2.92 -16.44
CA ASP A 251 6.36 4.32 -16.36
C ASP A 251 5.44 4.55 -15.15
N GLU A 252 4.41 3.70 -14.96
CA GLU A 252 3.51 3.82 -13.81
C GLU A 252 4.25 3.64 -12.47
N THR A 253 5.22 2.74 -12.39
CA THR A 253 6.05 2.56 -11.17
C THR A 253 6.78 3.84 -10.80
N ILE A 254 7.42 4.48 -11.77
CA ILE A 254 8.16 5.72 -11.57
C ILE A 254 7.21 6.85 -11.17
N GLN A 255 6.07 6.97 -11.85
CA GLN A 255 5.04 7.94 -11.51
C GLN A 255 4.49 7.70 -10.09
N ILE A 256 4.28 6.45 -9.68
CA ILE A 256 3.79 6.11 -8.33
C ILE A 256 4.80 6.60 -7.30
N ILE A 257 6.09 6.30 -7.50
CA ILE A 257 7.16 6.74 -6.60
C ILE A 257 7.13 8.27 -6.43
N PHE A 258 7.04 9.05 -7.52
CA PHE A 258 7.01 10.51 -7.43
C PHE A 258 5.74 11.09 -6.79
N ASN A 259 4.57 10.51 -7.07
CA ASN A 259 3.29 11.07 -6.66
C ASN A 259 2.85 10.63 -5.26
N PHE A 260 3.20 9.41 -4.87
CA PHE A 260 2.80 8.79 -3.61
C PHE A 260 3.93 8.74 -2.58
N PHE A 261 5.17 8.57 -3.01
CA PHE A 261 6.34 8.46 -2.11
C PHE A 261 7.21 9.72 -2.14
N HIS A 262 6.61 10.89 -2.38
CA HIS A 262 7.34 12.17 -2.39
C HIS A 262 8.04 12.51 -1.06
N PHE A 263 7.66 11.85 0.04
CA PHE A 263 8.27 11.96 1.36
C PHE A 263 9.47 11.02 1.57
N TRP A 264 9.82 10.19 0.57
CA TRP A 264 11.05 9.42 0.60
C TRP A 264 12.24 10.39 0.70
N PRO A 265 13.21 10.21 1.63
CA PRO A 265 14.29 11.19 1.84
C PRO A 265 15.14 11.49 0.61
N VAL A 266 15.19 10.56 -0.35
CA VAL A 266 15.85 10.73 -1.64
C VAL A 266 15.14 11.76 -2.53
N LEU A 267 13.81 11.85 -2.43
CA LEU A 267 12.97 12.76 -3.24
C LEU A 267 12.53 14.01 -2.48
N THR A 268 12.68 14.00 -1.15
CA THR A 268 12.36 15.13 -0.28
C THR A 268 13.52 16.12 -0.27
N VAL A 269 13.21 17.41 -0.35
CA VAL A 269 14.21 18.49 -0.22
C VAL A 269 14.16 19.01 1.21
N TYR A 270 15.27 18.89 1.91
CA TYR A 270 15.48 19.42 3.25
C TYR A 270 16.30 20.71 3.19
N LYS A 271 16.28 21.47 4.28
CA LYS A 271 17.02 22.73 4.39
C LYS A 271 18.53 22.53 4.15
N ASP A 272 19.08 21.42 4.63
CA ASP A 272 20.50 21.09 4.52
C ASP A 272 20.93 20.71 3.09
N ASP A 273 19.97 20.46 2.20
CA ASP A 273 20.23 20.24 0.78
C ASP A 273 20.35 21.55 -0.02
N LEU A 274 20.04 22.69 0.61
CA LEU A 274 20.05 24.01 -0.02
C LEU A 274 21.37 24.73 0.29
N SER A 275 21.84 25.52 -0.67
CA SER A 275 22.89 26.50 -0.39
C SER A 275 22.41 27.54 0.63
N GLU A 276 23.35 28.23 1.28
CA GLU A 276 22.99 29.28 2.24
C GLU A 276 22.12 30.38 1.62
N ASP A 277 22.39 30.75 0.36
CA ASP A 277 21.59 31.75 -0.36
C ASP A 277 20.17 31.25 -0.59
N GLU A 278 20.03 30.01 -1.08
CA GLU A 278 18.72 29.41 -1.34
C GLU A 278 17.90 29.24 -0.08
N SER A 279 18.54 28.86 1.03
CA SER A 279 17.85 28.75 2.31
C SER A 279 17.39 30.11 2.85
N LYS A 280 18.17 31.18 2.66
CA LYS A 280 17.82 32.53 3.13
C LYS A 280 16.73 33.17 2.25
N ASN A 281 16.77 32.90 0.95
CA ASN A 281 15.90 33.50 -0.05
C ASN A 281 14.71 32.62 -0.47
N TRP A 282 14.51 31.46 0.17
CA TRP A 282 13.43 30.53 -0.20
C TRP A 282 12.06 31.20 -0.30
N GLY A 283 11.75 32.09 0.65
CA GLY A 283 10.49 32.84 0.72
C GLY A 283 10.31 33.85 -0.42
N SER A 284 11.40 34.39 -0.98
CA SER A 284 11.36 35.39 -2.06
C SER A 284 11.41 34.78 -3.47
N TYR A 285 11.79 33.51 -3.60
CA TYR A 285 11.77 32.83 -4.90
C TYR A 285 10.37 32.61 -5.45
N THR A 286 10.25 32.79 -6.77
CA THR A 286 9.08 32.40 -7.56
C THR A 286 8.88 30.89 -7.54
N GLU A 287 7.68 30.44 -7.88
CA GLU A 287 7.39 29.01 -7.98
C GLU A 287 8.30 28.30 -9.00
N GLY A 288 8.59 28.95 -10.13
CA GLY A 288 9.52 28.42 -11.14
C GLY A 288 10.94 28.23 -10.61
N GLN A 289 11.46 29.20 -9.84
CA GLN A 289 12.77 29.09 -9.18
C GLN A 289 12.79 27.97 -8.14
N ARG A 290 11.76 27.86 -7.29
CA ARG A 290 11.65 26.77 -6.31
C ARG A 290 11.62 25.41 -7.00
N ARG A 291 10.85 25.26 -8.09
CA ARG A 291 10.81 24.03 -8.89
C ARG A 291 12.17 23.68 -9.47
N ALA A 292 12.91 24.66 -10.00
CA ALA A 292 14.26 24.44 -10.53
C ALA A 292 15.24 23.96 -9.44
N ILE A 293 15.19 24.56 -8.25
CA ILE A 293 16.01 24.14 -7.10
C ILE A 293 15.64 22.71 -6.67
N VAL A 294 14.34 22.41 -6.55
CA VAL A 294 13.87 21.06 -6.19
C VAL A 294 14.35 20.03 -7.21
N LYS A 295 14.24 20.33 -8.51
CA LYS A 295 14.74 19.49 -9.61
C LYS A 295 16.24 19.24 -9.48
N ARG A 296 17.04 20.30 -9.27
CA ARG A 296 18.50 20.19 -9.07
C ARG A 296 18.84 19.30 -7.88
N VAL A 297 18.24 19.55 -6.72
CA VAL A 297 18.53 18.80 -5.48
C VAL A 297 18.17 17.31 -5.65
N ARG A 298 16.99 17.01 -6.20
CA ARG A 298 16.57 15.62 -6.46
C ARG A 298 17.54 14.92 -7.40
N LYS A 299 17.94 15.59 -8.48
CA LYS A 299 18.94 15.08 -9.41
C LYS A 299 20.26 14.75 -8.70
N GLN A 300 20.79 15.68 -7.91
CA GLN A 300 22.03 15.46 -7.14
C GLN A 300 21.94 14.27 -6.19
N LYS A 301 20.82 14.11 -5.47
CA LYS A 301 20.61 12.96 -4.57
C LYS A 301 20.57 11.64 -5.32
N LEU A 302 19.84 11.58 -6.42
CA LEU A 302 19.75 10.39 -7.26
C LEU A 302 21.10 10.05 -7.93
N GLU A 303 21.83 11.05 -8.41
CA GLU A 303 23.19 10.87 -8.97
C GLU A 303 24.16 10.32 -7.92
N LYS A 304 24.07 10.77 -6.67
CA LYS A 304 24.85 10.21 -5.56
C LYS A 304 24.55 8.74 -5.36
N ILE A 305 23.27 8.35 -5.27
CA ILE A 305 22.87 6.94 -5.13
C ILE A 305 23.36 6.11 -6.32
N LYS A 306 23.22 6.64 -7.54
CA LYS A 306 23.73 5.99 -8.76
C LYS A 306 25.23 5.73 -8.69
N ALA A 307 26.01 6.69 -8.21
CA ALA A 307 27.45 6.54 -8.02
C ALA A 307 27.77 5.52 -6.92
N ASP A 308 27.01 5.53 -5.81
CA ASP A 308 27.19 4.59 -4.70
C ASP A 308 26.93 3.13 -5.16
N ILE A 309 25.89 2.89 -5.97
CA ILE A 309 25.58 1.57 -6.57
C ILE A 309 26.73 1.04 -7.43
N GLU A 310 27.43 1.94 -8.12
CA GLU A 310 28.55 1.60 -9.02
C GLU A 310 29.93 1.64 -8.34
N SER A 311 29.98 1.93 -7.04
CA SER A 311 31.21 1.98 -6.27
C SER A 311 31.91 0.62 -6.23
N SER A 312 33.24 0.64 -6.06
CA SER A 312 34.05 -0.57 -5.91
C SER A 312 33.63 -1.41 -4.70
N GLU A 313 33.22 -0.76 -3.59
CA GLU A 313 32.72 -1.44 -2.40
C GLU A 313 31.46 -2.25 -2.71
N ILE A 314 30.45 -1.64 -3.33
CA ILE A 314 29.19 -2.32 -3.67
C ILE A 314 29.42 -3.43 -4.69
N LYS A 315 30.29 -3.22 -5.69
CA LYS A 315 30.66 -4.25 -6.67
C LYS A 315 31.33 -5.45 -6.00
N GLU A 316 32.20 -5.24 -5.03
CA GLU A 316 32.84 -6.35 -4.30
C GLU A 316 31.84 -7.12 -3.44
N ILE A 317 30.85 -6.45 -2.82
CA ILE A 317 29.76 -7.10 -2.07
C ILE A 317 28.92 -8.04 -2.95
N CYS A 318 28.74 -7.70 -4.23
CA CYS A 318 27.96 -8.47 -5.19
C CYS A 318 28.76 -9.58 -5.89
N LYS A 319 30.09 -9.55 -5.77
CA LYS A 319 30.97 -10.46 -6.50
C LYS A 319 30.76 -11.91 -6.06
N GLY A 320 30.45 -12.76 -7.03
CA GLY A 320 30.16 -14.18 -6.79
C GLY A 320 28.77 -14.47 -6.22
N ASP A 321 27.88 -13.47 -6.14
CA ASP A 321 26.49 -13.62 -5.67
C ASP A 321 25.53 -13.06 -6.73
N GLU A 322 24.97 -13.96 -7.54
CA GLU A 322 24.09 -13.60 -8.68
C GLU A 322 22.86 -12.81 -8.24
N ARG A 323 22.30 -13.11 -7.07
CA ARG A 323 21.13 -12.42 -6.52
C ARG A 323 21.47 -10.97 -6.19
N LYS A 324 22.59 -10.74 -5.50
CA LYS A 324 23.04 -9.38 -5.19
C LYS A 324 23.34 -8.58 -6.45
N GLU A 325 24.03 -9.19 -7.42
CA GLU A 325 24.32 -8.54 -8.69
C GLU A 325 23.05 -8.19 -9.47
N LEU A 326 22.03 -9.06 -9.43
CA LEU A 326 20.72 -8.79 -10.03
C LEU A 326 20.03 -7.59 -9.38
N TYR A 327 19.96 -7.53 -8.04
CA TYR A 327 19.37 -6.38 -7.35
C TYR A 327 20.19 -5.10 -7.52
N ARG A 328 21.52 -5.18 -7.61
CA ARG A 328 22.38 -4.04 -7.94
C ARG A 328 21.98 -3.43 -9.29
N LYS A 329 21.75 -4.28 -10.30
CA LYS A 329 21.28 -3.85 -11.63
C LYS A 329 19.87 -3.23 -11.57
N TYR A 330 18.95 -3.82 -10.80
CA TYR A 330 17.61 -3.24 -10.63
C TYR A 330 17.63 -1.91 -9.88
N PHE A 331 18.48 -1.74 -8.86
CA PHE A 331 18.69 -0.45 -8.21
C PHE A 331 19.22 0.57 -9.21
N PHE A 332 20.19 0.18 -10.04
CA PHE A 332 20.75 1.08 -11.04
C PHE A 332 19.71 1.53 -12.07
N GLU A 333 18.96 0.58 -12.65
CA GLU A 333 17.88 0.87 -13.61
C GLU A 333 16.80 1.76 -13.01
N LEU A 334 16.34 1.45 -11.79
CA LEU A 334 15.37 2.27 -11.07
C LEU A 334 15.85 3.72 -10.92
N ILE A 335 17.09 3.92 -10.48
CA ILE A 335 17.64 5.26 -10.28
C ILE A 335 17.84 6.00 -11.61
N GLN A 336 18.20 5.30 -12.69
CA GLN A 336 18.25 5.89 -14.03
C GLN A 336 16.89 6.41 -14.48
N LEU A 337 15.85 5.61 -14.36
CA LEU A 337 14.49 6.00 -14.75
C LEU A 337 13.96 7.15 -13.87
N LEU A 338 14.28 7.15 -12.57
CA LEU A 338 13.96 8.27 -11.68
C LEU A 338 14.68 9.56 -12.09
N LEU A 339 15.95 9.47 -12.53
CA LEU A 339 16.70 10.63 -13.04
C LEU A 339 16.08 11.18 -14.33
N GLU A 340 15.73 10.32 -15.27
CA GLU A 340 15.05 10.70 -16.52
C GLU A 340 13.73 11.41 -16.23
N GLU A 341 12.96 10.93 -15.25
CA GLU A 341 11.71 11.57 -14.84
C GLU A 341 11.91 12.93 -14.18
N VAL A 342 12.98 13.12 -13.39
CA VAL A 342 13.34 14.44 -12.85
C VAL A 342 13.69 15.42 -13.98
N GLU A 343 14.22 14.93 -15.10
CA GLU A 343 14.64 15.74 -16.25
C GLU A 343 13.50 16.16 -17.17
N LYS A 344 12.37 15.46 -17.15
CA LYS A 344 11.10 15.93 -17.73
C LYS A 344 10.62 17.20 -17.00
#